data_AF-A0A1Y2Q472-F1
#
_entry.id   AF-A0A1Y2Q472-F1
#
_cell.length_a   1.000
_cell.length_b   1.000
_cell.length_c   1.000
_cell.angle_alpha   90.00
_cell.angle_beta   90.00
_cell.angle_gamma   90.00
#
_symmetry.space_group_name_H-M   'P 1'
#
loop_
_entity.id
_entity.type
_entity.pdbx_description
1 polymer ?
#
loop_
_entity_poly.entity_id
_entity_poly.type
_entity_poly.pdbx_seq_one_letter_code
_entity_poly.pdbx_strand_id
1 'polypeptide(L)'
;MVSGRWRTLALVLVTLGVLAWALTQFRPAGPQNPLTNPASVERELLADAPGGALSRTIKRSFPEDFDALKAAVVARARDGGGPAEVQETAGAFLSAATRRHSAGLIQAPAPALRAYLTAEIALVEQLAATSPERCAAYFNDRPDEASWYAPDLRALYLRQNIALWEAAAAARDHPAGRTLAVVEPNPNPLSCRDGLAALQSTAAMPDAAFEQTYPLMLSIVR
;
A
#
# COMPACT_ATOMS: atom_id res chain seq x y z
N MET A 1 44.13 -56.23 29.77
CA MET A 1 42.95 -56.48 28.93
C MET A 1 41.83 -55.54 29.36
N VAL A 2 41.77 -54.33 28.80
CA VAL A 2 40.70 -53.35 29.08
C VAL A 2 39.54 -53.69 28.14
N SER A 3 38.64 -54.53 28.65
CA SER A 3 37.67 -55.33 27.91
C SER A 3 36.48 -54.51 27.43
N GLY A 4 36.32 -54.41 26.10
CA GLY A 4 35.06 -54.28 25.34
C GLY A 4 34.14 -53.10 25.66
N ARG A 5 33.65 -53.01 26.90
CA ARG A 5 32.58 -52.12 27.37
C ARG A 5 32.92 -50.63 27.27
N TRP A 6 34.19 -50.25 27.44
CA TRP A 6 34.62 -48.85 27.32
C TRP A 6 34.69 -48.36 25.86
N ARG A 7 35.01 -49.26 24.92
CA ARG A 7 35.01 -48.94 23.48
C ARG A 7 33.60 -48.79 22.94
N THR A 8 32.64 -49.61 23.39
CA THR A 8 31.23 -49.45 23.04
C THR A 8 30.64 -48.18 23.63
N LEU A 9 30.97 -47.81 24.88
CA LEU A 9 30.49 -46.57 25.49
C LEU A 9 31.02 -45.31 24.77
N ALA A 10 32.30 -45.32 24.38
CA ALA A 10 32.90 -44.22 23.63
C ALA A 10 32.28 -44.07 22.22
N LEU A 11 32.00 -45.17 21.53
CA LEU A 11 31.33 -45.15 20.22
C LEU A 11 29.89 -44.63 20.31
N VAL A 12 29.15 -45.00 21.35
CA VAL A 12 27.78 -44.51 21.60
C VAL A 12 27.76 -43.01 21.91
N LEU A 13 28.74 -42.51 22.67
CA LEU A 13 28.84 -41.08 22.97
C LEU A 13 29.23 -40.23 21.74
N VAL A 14 30.09 -40.76 20.87
CA VAL A 14 30.46 -40.09 19.61
C VAL A 14 29.28 -40.08 18.63
N THR A 15 28.53 -41.17 18.50
CA THR A 15 27.33 -41.19 17.63
C THR A 15 26.24 -40.28 18.17
N LEU A 16 26.01 -40.21 19.48
CA LEU A 16 25.09 -39.25 20.10
C LEU A 16 25.54 -37.79 19.91
N GLY A 17 26.84 -37.52 20.00
CA GLY A 17 27.41 -36.19 19.73
C GLY A 17 27.25 -35.75 18.26
N VAL A 18 27.45 -36.68 17.31
CA VAL A 18 27.23 -36.42 15.88
C VAL A 18 25.74 -36.27 15.57
N LEU A 19 24.86 -37.04 16.23
CA LEU A 19 23.41 -36.89 16.08
C LEU A 19 22.92 -35.54 16.65
N ALA A 20 23.43 -35.11 17.80
CA ALA A 20 23.11 -33.81 18.40
C ALA A 20 23.66 -32.63 17.59
N TRP A 21 24.84 -32.78 16.98
CA TRP A 21 25.39 -31.79 16.05
C TRP A 21 24.59 -31.75 14.74
N ALA A 22 24.18 -32.91 14.20
CA ALA A 22 23.30 -32.98 13.04
C ALA A 22 21.92 -32.37 13.33
N LEU A 23 21.32 -32.58 14.52
CA LEU A 23 20.03 -32.00 14.90
C LEU A 23 20.07 -30.49 15.19
N THR A 24 21.25 -29.92 15.49
CA THR A 24 21.43 -28.47 15.70
C THR A 24 21.85 -27.74 14.43
N GLN A 25 22.56 -28.39 13.51
CA GLN A 25 22.90 -27.87 12.18
C GLN A 25 21.74 -28.05 11.17
N PHE A 26 21.02 -29.17 11.25
CA PHE A 26 19.72 -29.35 10.61
C PHE A 26 18.62 -28.92 11.59
N ARG A 27 18.48 -27.61 11.80
CA ARG A 27 17.11 -27.11 11.97
C ARG A 27 16.36 -27.60 10.73
N PRO A 28 15.35 -28.48 10.85
CA PRO A 28 14.38 -28.61 9.76
C PRO A 28 13.94 -27.18 9.52
N ALA A 29 13.98 -26.71 8.27
CA ALA A 29 13.42 -25.42 7.93
C ALA A 29 12.06 -25.35 8.64
N GLY A 30 11.96 -24.52 9.69
CA GLY A 30 10.68 -24.23 10.32
C GLY A 30 9.71 -23.86 9.21
N PRO A 31 8.39 -24.12 9.36
CA PRO A 31 7.41 -24.01 8.27
C PRO A 31 7.79 -22.84 7.38
N GLN A 32 8.30 -23.14 6.17
CA GLN A 32 8.99 -22.15 5.35
C GLN A 32 8.03 -20.97 5.24
N ASN A 33 8.43 -19.80 5.78
CA ASN A 33 7.57 -18.63 5.72
C ASN A 33 7.25 -18.44 4.23
N PRO A 34 5.97 -18.60 3.81
CA PRO A 34 5.62 -18.62 2.39
C PRO A 34 6.05 -17.31 1.73
N LEU A 35 6.21 -16.24 2.51
CA LEU A 35 6.62 -14.93 2.05
C LEU A 35 8.12 -14.81 1.69
N THR A 36 8.93 -15.87 1.87
CA THR A 36 10.36 -15.91 1.45
C THR A 36 10.56 -16.27 -0.03
N ASN A 37 9.49 -16.71 -0.69
CA ASN A 37 9.45 -17.03 -2.12
C ASN A 37 8.62 -15.98 -2.88
N PRO A 38 9.17 -15.29 -3.89
CA PRO A 38 8.45 -14.29 -4.69
C PRO A 38 7.13 -14.78 -5.29
N ALA A 39 7.07 -16.03 -5.77
CA ALA A 39 5.85 -16.58 -6.36
C ALA A 39 4.75 -16.81 -5.32
N SER A 40 5.14 -17.16 -4.09
CA SER A 40 4.21 -17.29 -2.97
C SER A 40 3.73 -15.92 -2.50
N VAL A 41 4.62 -14.94 -2.34
CA VAL A 41 4.24 -13.54 -2.03
C VAL A 41 3.23 -13.01 -3.02
N GLU A 42 3.47 -13.21 -4.32
CA GLU A 42 2.53 -12.78 -5.34
C GLU A 42 1.15 -13.44 -5.19
N ARG A 43 1.09 -14.75 -4.94
CA ARG A 43 -0.19 -15.42 -4.69
C ARG A 43 -0.91 -14.84 -3.47
N GLU A 44 -0.20 -14.64 -2.36
CA GLU A 44 -0.78 -14.07 -1.14
C GLU A 44 -1.28 -12.64 -1.36
N LEU A 45 -0.48 -11.77 -2.00
CA LEU A 45 -0.86 -10.40 -2.31
C LEU A 45 -2.09 -10.32 -3.21
N LEU A 46 -2.27 -11.27 -4.14
CA LEU A 46 -3.41 -11.31 -5.03
C LEU A 46 -4.64 -11.99 -4.39
N ALA A 47 -4.43 -12.86 -3.41
CA ALA A 47 -5.47 -13.61 -2.71
C ALA A 47 -6.05 -12.87 -1.49
N ASP A 48 -5.32 -11.94 -0.87
CA ASP A 48 -5.78 -11.17 0.30
C ASP A 48 -7.04 -10.36 -0.02
N ALA A 49 -8.24 -10.82 0.32
CA ALA A 49 -9.43 -9.98 0.20
C ALA A 49 -9.53 -9.08 1.45
N PRO A 50 -9.67 -7.74 1.33
CA PRO A 50 -9.86 -6.93 0.11
C PRO A 50 -8.61 -6.39 -0.61
N GLY A 51 -7.39 -6.52 -0.08
CA GLY A 51 -6.17 -5.91 -0.64
C GLY A 51 -5.78 -6.38 -2.07
N GLY A 52 -6.20 -7.57 -2.47
CA GLY A 52 -5.84 -8.22 -3.73
C GLY A 52 -6.41 -7.51 -4.94
N ALA A 53 -7.49 -6.75 -4.80
CA ALA A 53 -7.98 -5.88 -5.88
C ALA A 53 -7.00 -4.73 -6.15
N LEU A 54 -6.44 -4.12 -5.10
CA LEU A 54 -5.39 -3.12 -5.24
C LEU A 54 -4.12 -3.75 -5.83
N SER A 55 -3.68 -4.90 -5.31
CA SER A 55 -2.53 -5.63 -5.85
C SER A 55 -2.66 -5.93 -7.35
N ARG A 56 -3.84 -6.42 -7.80
CA ARG A 56 -4.12 -6.64 -9.22
C ARG A 56 -4.06 -5.36 -10.04
N THR A 57 -4.58 -4.26 -9.49
CA THR A 57 -4.57 -2.94 -10.14
C THR A 57 -3.14 -2.46 -10.32
N ILE A 58 -2.32 -2.49 -9.27
CA ILE A 58 -0.90 -2.11 -9.32
C ILE A 58 -0.16 -3.01 -10.31
N LYS A 59 -0.33 -4.33 -10.24
CA LYS A 59 0.31 -5.26 -11.18
C LYS A 59 0.01 -4.95 -12.65
N ARG A 60 -1.24 -4.61 -12.96
CA ARG A 60 -1.68 -4.27 -14.33
C ARG A 60 -1.18 -2.89 -14.76
N SER A 61 -1.29 -1.91 -13.87
CA SER A 61 -1.03 -0.50 -14.18
C SER A 61 0.46 -0.16 -14.13
N PHE A 62 1.18 -0.67 -13.14
CA PHE A 62 2.59 -0.39 -12.82
C PHE A 62 3.29 -1.68 -12.38
N PRO A 63 3.60 -2.59 -13.33
CA PRO A 63 4.19 -3.89 -13.01
C PRO A 63 5.52 -3.78 -12.26
N GLU A 64 6.32 -2.75 -12.55
CA GLU A 64 7.60 -2.48 -11.87
C GLU A 64 7.41 -2.18 -10.37
N ASP A 65 6.40 -1.37 -10.00
CA ASP A 65 6.10 -1.11 -8.59
C ASP A 65 5.56 -2.37 -7.89
N PHE A 66 4.81 -3.21 -8.60
CA PHE A 66 4.33 -4.48 -8.05
C PHE A 66 5.49 -5.46 -7.78
N ASP A 67 6.46 -5.55 -8.70
CA ASP A 67 7.65 -6.37 -8.52
C ASP A 67 8.56 -5.84 -7.42
N ALA A 68 8.68 -4.51 -7.28
CA ALA A 68 9.40 -3.88 -6.18
C ALA A 68 8.73 -4.11 -4.82
N LEU A 69 7.40 -4.05 -4.74
CA LEU A 69 6.64 -4.43 -3.54
C LEU A 69 6.91 -5.89 -3.14
N LYS A 70 6.84 -6.81 -4.10
CA LYS A 70 7.17 -8.23 -3.88
C LYS A 70 8.59 -8.39 -3.34
N ALA A 71 9.56 -7.71 -3.96
CA ALA A 71 10.95 -7.79 -3.54
C ALA A 71 11.14 -7.29 -2.09
N ALA A 72 10.49 -6.18 -1.72
CA ALA A 72 10.53 -5.64 -0.36
C ALA A 72 9.94 -6.62 0.68
N VAL A 73 8.78 -7.21 0.38
CA VAL A 73 8.14 -8.23 1.23
C VAL A 73 9.03 -9.47 1.38
N VAL A 74 9.60 -9.96 0.28
CA VAL A 74 10.49 -11.13 0.30
C VAL A 74 11.76 -10.85 1.10
N ALA A 75 12.38 -9.68 0.92
CA ALA A 75 13.56 -9.28 1.66
C ALA A 75 13.25 -9.26 3.16
N ARG A 76 12.17 -8.58 3.58
CA ARG A 76 11.78 -8.51 4.99
C ARG A 76 11.52 -9.87 5.61
N ALA A 77 10.85 -10.78 4.88
CA ALA A 77 10.59 -12.13 5.34
C ALA A 77 11.88 -12.98 5.45
N ARG A 78 12.84 -12.80 4.53
CA ARG A 78 14.15 -13.48 4.57
C ARG A 78 15.02 -13.00 5.72
N ASP A 79 14.90 -11.73 6.10
CA ASP A 79 15.57 -11.16 7.26
C ASP A 79 14.92 -11.57 8.60
N GLY A 80 14.00 -12.56 8.57
CA GLY A 80 13.34 -13.10 9.76
C GLY A 80 12.15 -12.28 10.25
N GLY A 81 11.63 -11.37 9.42
CA GLY A 81 10.50 -10.52 9.77
C GLY A 81 9.22 -11.30 10.08
N GLY A 82 8.59 -10.91 11.19
CA GLY A 82 7.26 -11.38 11.55
C GLY A 82 6.16 -10.78 10.66
N PRO A 83 4.93 -11.31 10.73
CA PRO A 83 3.81 -10.83 9.90
C PRO A 83 3.55 -9.32 9.99
N ALA A 84 3.62 -8.74 11.19
CA ALA A 84 3.40 -7.31 11.41
C ALA A 84 4.45 -6.45 10.70
N GLU A 85 5.72 -6.86 10.76
CA GLU A 85 6.83 -6.11 10.16
C GLU A 85 6.82 -6.23 8.62
N VAL A 86 6.35 -7.36 8.10
CA VAL A 86 6.10 -7.53 6.66
C VAL A 86 4.94 -6.63 6.21
N GLN A 87 3.85 -6.56 6.98
CA GLN A 87 2.72 -5.69 6.68
C GLN A 87 3.12 -4.21 6.73
N GLU A 88 3.91 -3.80 7.72
CA GLU A 88 4.46 -2.45 7.81
C GLU A 88 5.34 -2.12 6.59
N THR A 89 6.22 -3.04 6.19
CA THR A 89 7.06 -2.89 4.99
C THR A 89 6.21 -2.69 3.73
N ALA A 90 5.17 -3.52 3.55
CA ALA A 90 4.25 -3.40 2.43
C ALA A 90 3.48 -2.07 2.46
N GLY A 91 2.97 -1.67 3.63
CA GLY A 91 2.26 -0.41 3.83
C GLY A 91 3.13 0.81 3.53
N ALA A 92 4.35 0.85 4.06
CA ALA A 92 5.29 1.93 3.81
C ALA A 92 5.67 2.05 2.33
N PHE A 93 5.88 0.91 1.66
CA PHE A 93 6.12 0.88 0.22
C PHE A 93 4.93 1.45 -0.55
N LEU A 94 3.71 0.97 -0.26
CA LEU A 94 2.49 1.40 -0.93
C LEU A 94 2.25 2.89 -0.74
N SER A 95 2.37 3.41 0.48
CA SER A 95 2.21 4.86 0.73
C SER A 95 3.24 5.70 0.00
N ALA A 96 4.51 5.26 -0.04
CA ALA A 96 5.54 5.95 -0.81
C ALA A 96 5.24 5.93 -2.32
N ALA A 97 4.78 4.81 -2.85
CA ALA A 97 4.44 4.66 -4.26
C ALA A 97 3.19 5.47 -4.62
N THR A 98 2.14 5.41 -3.81
CA THR A 98 0.93 6.23 -3.95
C THR A 98 1.27 7.71 -3.96
N ARG A 99 2.17 8.20 -3.09
CA ARG A 99 2.63 9.60 -3.14
C ARG A 99 3.29 9.96 -4.47
N ARG A 100 4.22 9.13 -4.97
CA ARG A 100 4.88 9.36 -6.28
C ARG A 100 3.86 9.45 -7.42
N HIS A 101 2.91 8.52 -7.46
CA HIS A 101 1.90 8.47 -8.52
C HIS A 101 0.81 9.52 -8.37
N SER A 102 0.52 9.94 -7.14
CA SER A 102 -0.45 10.98 -6.88
C SER A 102 -0.09 12.23 -7.66
N ALA A 103 1.18 12.65 -7.67
CA ALA A 103 1.68 13.83 -8.39
C ALA A 103 1.25 13.85 -9.87
N GLY A 104 1.17 12.69 -10.53
CA GLY A 104 0.72 12.58 -11.93
C GLY A 104 -0.79 12.74 -12.15
N LEU A 105 -1.63 12.60 -11.12
CA LEU A 105 -3.10 12.65 -11.25
C LEU A 105 -3.61 13.89 -11.95
N ILE A 106 -2.94 15.04 -11.79
CA ILE A 106 -3.34 16.29 -12.46
C ILE A 106 -3.37 16.18 -13.98
N GLN A 107 -2.62 15.23 -14.56
CA GLN A 107 -2.59 14.95 -16.00
C GLN A 107 -3.57 13.85 -16.42
N ALA A 108 -4.28 13.22 -15.49
CA ALA A 108 -5.23 12.17 -15.82
C ALA A 108 -6.39 12.71 -16.69
N PRO A 109 -6.86 11.96 -17.69
CA PRO A 109 -8.07 12.29 -18.44
C PRO A 109 -9.28 12.51 -17.52
N ALA A 110 -10.21 13.37 -17.94
CA ALA A 110 -11.37 13.74 -17.14
C ALA A 110 -12.19 12.54 -16.61
N PRO A 111 -12.46 11.48 -17.39
CA PRO A 111 -13.19 10.32 -16.86
C PRO A 111 -12.48 9.64 -15.68
N ALA A 112 -11.16 9.54 -15.72
CA ALA A 112 -10.36 8.91 -14.66
C ALA A 112 -10.30 9.81 -13.41
N LEU A 113 -10.17 11.13 -13.59
CA LEU A 113 -10.26 12.10 -12.50
C LEU A 113 -11.64 12.08 -11.82
N ARG A 114 -12.72 11.95 -12.58
CA ARG A 114 -14.08 11.84 -12.02
C ARG A 114 -14.22 10.56 -11.19
N ALA A 115 -13.72 9.43 -11.68
CA ALA A 115 -13.75 8.17 -10.93
C ALA A 115 -12.97 8.29 -9.61
N TYR A 116 -11.79 8.92 -9.63
CA TYR A 116 -11.02 9.21 -8.42
C TYR A 116 -11.78 10.14 -7.46
N LEU A 117 -12.34 11.26 -7.95
CA LEU A 117 -13.13 12.19 -7.14
C LEU A 117 -14.34 11.52 -6.49
N THR A 118 -15.07 10.66 -7.21
CA THR A 118 -16.19 9.91 -6.65
C THR A 118 -15.75 9.00 -5.50
N ALA A 119 -14.62 8.32 -5.64
CA ALA A 119 -14.08 7.48 -4.57
C ALA A 119 -13.58 8.30 -3.37
N GLU A 120 -12.98 9.46 -3.63
CA GLU A 120 -12.55 10.43 -2.63
C GLU A 120 -13.73 10.98 -1.82
N ILE A 121 -14.80 11.43 -2.49
CA ILE A 121 -16.03 11.90 -1.83
C ILE A 121 -16.61 10.81 -0.92
N ALA A 122 -16.75 9.58 -1.40
CA ALA A 122 -17.31 8.49 -0.60
C ALA A 122 -16.49 8.21 0.68
N LEU A 123 -15.17 8.30 0.61
CA LEU A 123 -14.30 8.19 1.78
C LEU A 123 -14.52 9.36 2.74
N VAL A 124 -14.51 10.59 2.23
CA VAL A 124 -14.64 11.80 3.05
C VAL A 124 -16.02 11.91 3.69
N GLU A 125 -17.10 11.50 3.02
CA GLU A 125 -18.44 11.43 3.59
C GLU A 125 -18.50 10.48 4.79
N GLN A 126 -17.88 9.30 4.66
CA GLN A 126 -17.82 8.34 5.76
C GLN A 126 -16.96 8.89 6.92
N LEU A 127 -15.84 9.55 6.63
CA LEU A 127 -15.02 10.23 7.63
C LEU A 127 -15.81 11.32 8.34
N ALA A 128 -16.54 12.17 7.61
CA ALA A 128 -17.37 13.23 8.18
C ALA A 128 -18.44 12.67 9.13
N ALA A 129 -19.03 11.51 8.79
CA ALA A 129 -20.05 10.85 9.60
C ALA A 129 -19.50 10.15 10.85
N THR A 130 -18.28 9.60 10.78
CA THR A 130 -17.73 8.72 11.83
C THR A 130 -16.64 9.36 12.69
N SER A 131 -15.90 10.32 12.14
CA SER A 131 -14.79 11.00 12.81
C SER A 131 -14.51 12.36 12.17
N PRO A 132 -15.20 13.43 12.60
CA PRO A 132 -14.97 14.78 12.08
C PRO A 132 -13.53 15.27 12.20
N GLU A 133 -12.82 14.83 13.24
CA GLU A 133 -11.38 15.11 13.44
C GLU A 133 -10.53 14.50 12.32
N ARG A 134 -10.73 13.21 12.01
CA ARG A 134 -10.07 12.56 10.88
C ARG A 134 -10.52 13.18 9.55
N CYS A 135 -11.79 13.53 9.39
CA CYS A 135 -12.19 14.25 8.19
C CYS A 135 -11.47 15.60 8.04
N ALA A 136 -11.26 16.36 9.12
CA ALA A 136 -10.50 17.60 9.07
C ALA A 136 -9.01 17.35 8.77
N ALA A 137 -8.40 16.34 9.39
CA ALA A 137 -7.00 15.99 9.12
C ALA A 137 -6.80 15.58 7.65
N TYR A 138 -7.75 14.88 7.03
CA TYR A 138 -7.71 14.49 5.62
C TYR A 138 -7.41 15.67 4.66
N PHE A 139 -7.95 16.85 4.96
CA PHE A 139 -7.77 18.06 4.14
C PHE A 139 -6.55 18.90 4.51
N ASN A 140 -5.98 18.71 5.70
CA ASN A 140 -4.99 19.63 6.28
C ASN A 140 -3.60 19.03 6.46
N ASP A 141 -3.54 17.72 6.66
CA ASP A 141 -2.30 16.99 6.83
C ASP A 141 -2.56 15.60 6.26
N ARG A 142 -2.13 15.35 5.01
CA ARG A 142 -2.33 14.04 4.40
C ARG A 142 -1.54 13.05 5.25
N PRO A 143 -2.22 12.25 6.08
CA PRO A 143 -1.55 11.48 7.10
C PRO A 143 -0.67 10.43 6.43
N ASP A 144 0.29 9.87 7.17
CA ASP A 144 0.78 8.57 6.78
C ASP A 144 -0.43 7.63 6.62
N GLU A 145 -0.60 7.04 5.43
CA GLU A 145 -1.81 6.26 5.13
C GLU A 145 -1.88 5.00 6.02
N ALA A 146 -0.75 4.62 6.64
CA ALA A 146 -0.59 3.46 7.51
C ALA A 146 -1.34 3.61 8.85
N SER A 147 -1.37 4.79 9.48
CA SER A 147 -2.04 5.03 10.76
C SER A 147 -3.56 5.19 10.64
N TRP A 148 -4.10 5.24 9.41
CA TRP A 148 -5.52 5.53 9.12
C TRP A 148 -6.36 4.34 8.68
N TYR A 149 -5.80 3.12 8.66
CA TYR A 149 -6.53 1.89 8.39
C TYR A 149 -7.46 1.49 9.54
N ALA A 150 -8.46 2.33 9.83
CA ALA A 150 -9.59 1.95 10.63
C ALA A 150 -10.36 0.83 9.88
N PRO A 151 -10.70 -0.30 10.54
CA PRO A 151 -11.30 -1.45 9.86
C PRO A 151 -12.58 -1.12 9.07
N ASP A 152 -13.37 -0.17 9.56
CA ASP A 152 -14.61 0.33 8.97
C ASP A 152 -14.40 1.18 7.71
N LEU A 153 -13.22 1.78 7.55
CA LEU A 153 -12.86 2.60 6.39
C LEU A 153 -12.04 1.84 5.34
N ARG A 154 -11.51 0.65 5.68
CA ARG A 154 -10.58 -0.12 4.84
C ARG A 154 -11.08 -0.28 3.40
N ALA A 155 -12.36 -0.57 3.21
CA ALA A 155 -12.93 -0.77 1.87
C ALA A 155 -12.96 0.53 1.04
N LEU A 156 -13.26 1.68 1.67
CA LEU A 156 -13.28 2.99 1.02
C LEU A 156 -11.87 3.46 0.68
N TYR A 157 -10.90 3.25 1.58
CA TYR A 157 -9.48 3.52 1.30
C TYR A 157 -8.97 2.72 0.10
N LEU A 158 -9.27 1.43 0.05
CA LEU A 158 -8.87 0.58 -1.08
C LEU A 158 -9.54 1.03 -2.37
N ARG A 159 -10.82 1.39 -2.35
CA ARG A 159 -11.52 1.91 -3.52
C ARG A 159 -10.88 3.21 -4.02
N GLN A 160 -10.58 4.14 -3.13
CA GLN A 160 -9.92 5.38 -3.49
C GLN A 160 -8.53 5.13 -4.08
N ASN A 161 -7.73 4.28 -3.44
CA ASN A 161 -6.41 3.93 -3.93
C ASN A 161 -6.47 3.25 -5.31
N ILE A 162 -7.38 2.29 -5.52
CA ILE A 162 -7.57 1.67 -6.84
C ILE A 162 -7.84 2.74 -7.90
N ALA A 163 -8.77 3.67 -7.64
CA ALA A 163 -9.07 4.75 -8.57
C ALA A 163 -7.88 5.69 -8.79
N LEU A 164 -7.06 5.95 -7.75
CA LEU A 164 -5.82 6.73 -7.87
C LEU A 164 -4.82 6.04 -8.80
N TRP A 165 -4.57 4.75 -8.61
CA TRP A 165 -3.63 3.98 -9.42
C TRP A 165 -4.11 3.82 -10.87
N GLU A 166 -5.42 3.69 -11.10
CA GLU A 166 -6.01 3.69 -12.45
C GLU A 166 -5.90 5.07 -13.11
N ALA A 167 -6.16 6.15 -12.37
CA ALA A 167 -6.03 7.50 -12.90
C ALA A 167 -4.57 7.90 -13.16
N ALA A 168 -3.63 7.48 -12.32
CA ALA A 168 -2.20 7.66 -12.55
C ALA A 168 -1.73 6.91 -13.80
N ALA A 169 -2.23 5.69 -14.03
CA ALA A 169 -1.95 4.94 -15.26
C ALA A 169 -2.51 5.68 -16.48
N ALA A 170 -3.76 6.15 -16.41
CA ALA A 170 -4.36 6.93 -17.48
C ALA A 170 -3.61 8.24 -17.75
N ALA A 171 -3.08 8.90 -16.72
CA ALA A 171 -2.23 10.08 -16.87
C ALA A 171 -0.90 9.77 -17.59
N ARG A 172 -0.29 8.61 -17.32
CA ARG A 172 0.93 8.15 -18.01
C ARG A 172 0.66 7.84 -19.48
N ASP A 173 -0.42 7.10 -19.75
CA ASP A 173 -0.69 6.56 -21.08
C ASP A 173 -1.36 7.60 -22.00
N HIS A 174 -2.19 8.48 -21.43
CA HIS A 174 -2.98 9.49 -22.12
C HIS A 174 -2.99 10.81 -21.34
N PRO A 175 -1.84 11.51 -21.21
CA PRO A 175 -1.79 12.76 -20.47
C PRO A 175 -2.69 13.82 -21.11
N ALA A 176 -3.43 14.56 -20.30
CA ALA A 176 -4.30 15.64 -20.76
C ALA A 176 -3.56 16.91 -21.22
N GLY A 177 -2.23 16.97 -21.06
CA GLY A 177 -1.41 18.09 -21.51
C GLY A 177 -1.68 19.40 -20.75
N ARG A 178 -2.14 19.32 -19.50
CA ARG A 178 -2.51 20.51 -18.71
C ARG A 178 -1.25 21.25 -18.30
N THR A 179 -1.23 22.56 -18.54
CA THR A 179 -0.26 23.47 -17.92
C THR A 179 -0.92 24.02 -16.66
N LEU A 180 -0.46 23.59 -15.49
CA LEU A 180 -0.95 24.14 -14.23
C LEU A 180 -0.17 25.40 -13.87
N ALA A 181 -0.89 26.43 -13.43
CA ALA A 181 -0.27 27.50 -12.68
C ALA A 181 0.20 26.94 -11.32
N VAL A 182 1.37 27.36 -10.86
CA VAL A 182 1.78 27.11 -9.47
C VAL A 182 0.79 27.86 -8.59
N VAL A 183 -0.04 27.13 -7.84
CA VAL A 183 -0.92 27.71 -6.84
C VAL A 183 -0.25 27.58 -5.49
N GLU A 184 -0.08 28.70 -4.78
CA GLU A 184 0.45 28.65 -3.42
C GLU A 184 -0.54 27.89 -2.51
N PRO A 185 -0.05 27.03 -1.60
CA PRO A 185 -0.91 26.37 -0.63
C PRO A 185 -1.73 27.41 0.14
N ASN A 186 -3.03 27.19 0.28
CA ASN A 186 -3.85 28.04 1.14
C ASN A 186 -3.36 27.85 2.59
N PRO A 187 -2.87 28.90 3.28
CA PRO A 187 -2.34 28.75 4.63
C PRO A 187 -3.43 28.47 5.67
N ASN A 188 -4.71 28.63 5.30
CA ASN A 188 -5.83 28.36 6.20
C ASN A 188 -6.27 26.90 6.08
N PRO A 189 -6.32 26.16 7.20
CA PRO A 189 -6.82 24.80 7.19
C PRO A 189 -8.29 24.74 6.75
N LEU A 190 -8.61 23.83 5.85
CA LEU A 190 -9.98 23.58 5.41
C LEU A 190 -10.72 22.76 6.47
N SER A 191 -11.92 23.21 6.84
CA SER A 191 -12.80 22.39 7.67
C SER A 191 -13.29 21.17 6.88
N CYS A 192 -13.59 20.07 7.56
CA CYS A 192 -14.18 18.87 6.95
C CYS A 192 -15.40 19.20 6.07
N ARG A 193 -16.30 20.04 6.59
CA ARG A 193 -17.54 20.43 5.90
C ARG A 193 -17.24 21.20 4.62
N ASP A 194 -16.35 22.19 4.70
CA ASP A 194 -16.06 23.07 3.56
C ASP A 194 -15.26 22.31 2.49
N GLY A 195 -14.33 21.43 2.90
CA GLY A 195 -13.61 20.54 2.00
C GLY A 195 -14.54 19.55 1.28
N LEU A 196 -15.43 18.88 2.01
CA LEU A 196 -16.42 17.96 1.41
C LEU A 196 -17.36 18.70 0.45
N ALA A 197 -17.86 19.88 0.84
CA ALA A 197 -18.71 20.69 -0.03
C ALA A 197 -17.99 21.11 -1.32
N ALA A 198 -16.70 21.45 -1.25
CA ALA A 198 -15.89 21.78 -2.42
C ALA A 198 -15.73 20.57 -3.36
N LEU A 199 -15.48 19.37 -2.83
CA LEU A 199 -15.42 18.14 -3.63
C LEU A 199 -16.76 17.84 -4.33
N GLN A 200 -17.87 17.90 -3.59
CA GLN A 200 -19.22 17.64 -4.12
C GLN A 200 -19.63 18.67 -5.19
N SER A 201 -19.34 19.96 -4.95
CA SER A 201 -19.59 21.02 -5.94
C SER A 201 -18.79 20.79 -7.22
N THR A 202 -17.52 20.40 -7.09
CA THR A 202 -16.65 20.08 -8.23
C THR A 202 -17.15 18.87 -9.01
N ALA A 203 -17.65 17.84 -8.33
CA ALA A 203 -18.21 16.66 -8.99
C ALA A 203 -19.42 16.98 -9.86
N ALA A 204 -20.24 17.96 -9.44
CA ALA A 204 -21.42 18.42 -10.16
C ALA A 204 -21.14 19.37 -11.34
N MET A 205 -19.88 19.78 -11.56
CA MET A 205 -19.53 20.70 -12.64
C MET A 205 -19.64 20.05 -14.02
N PRO A 206 -20.02 20.83 -15.06
CA PRO A 206 -19.86 20.42 -16.46
C PRO A 206 -18.40 20.10 -16.78
N ASP A 207 -18.15 19.25 -17.76
CA ASP A 207 -16.80 18.73 -18.09
C ASP A 207 -15.76 19.85 -18.27
N ALA A 208 -16.09 20.90 -19.02
CA ALA A 208 -15.16 22.01 -19.26
C ALA A 208 -14.72 22.73 -17.96
N ALA A 209 -15.63 22.88 -16.99
CA ALA A 209 -15.34 23.53 -15.71
C ALA A 209 -14.63 22.57 -14.74
N PHE A 210 -15.04 21.30 -14.74
CA PHE A 210 -14.39 20.24 -13.96
C PHE A 210 -12.91 20.10 -14.32
N GLU A 211 -12.59 20.06 -15.61
CA GLU A 211 -11.23 19.90 -16.12
C GLU A 211 -10.28 21.05 -15.78
N GLN A 212 -10.81 22.21 -15.42
CA GLN A 212 -10.04 23.35 -14.95
C GLN A 212 -9.93 23.36 -13.42
N THR A 213 -10.99 22.99 -12.72
CA THR A 213 -11.10 23.19 -11.27
C THR A 213 -10.45 22.06 -10.47
N TYR A 214 -10.78 20.81 -10.78
CA TYR A 214 -10.33 19.69 -9.94
C TYR A 214 -8.81 19.47 -9.98
N PRO A 215 -8.11 19.58 -11.14
CA PRO A 215 -6.65 19.49 -11.16
C PRO A 215 -5.97 20.58 -10.31
N LEU A 216 -6.54 21.78 -10.23
CA LEU A 216 -6.03 22.85 -9.37
C LEU A 216 -6.20 22.49 -7.89
N MET A 217 -7.36 21.96 -7.50
CA MET A 217 -7.57 21.45 -6.13
C MET A 217 -6.53 20.38 -5.76
N LEU A 218 -6.23 19.45 -6.67
CA LEU A 218 -5.19 18.44 -6.45
C LEU A 218 -3.78 19.01 -6.30
N SER A 219 -3.51 20.19 -6.87
CA SER A 219 -2.20 20.86 -6.74
C SER A 219 -2.02 21.67 -5.45
N ILE A 220 -3.11 22.06 -4.79
CA ILE A 220 -3.08 22.86 -3.55
C ILE A 220 -2.94 21.97 -2.32
N VAL A 221 -3.48 20.76 -2.37
CA VAL A 221 -3.54 19.81 -1.25
C VAL A 221 -2.31 18.87 -1.23
N ARG A 222 -1.20 19.25 -1.86
CA ARG A 222 -0.01 18.39 -2.05
C ARG A 222 1.31 19.07 -1.80
#